data_AF-A0A0P1IXK5-F1
#
_entry.id   AF-A0A0P1IXK5-F1
#
_cell.length_a   1.000
_cell.length_b   1.000
_cell.length_c   1.000
_cell.angle_alpha   90.00
_cell.angle_beta   90.00
_cell.angle_gamma   90.00
#
_symmetry.space_group_name_H-M   'P 1'
#
loop_
_entity.id
_entity.type
_entity.pdbx_description
1 polymer ?
#
loop_
_entity_poly.entity_id
_entity_poly.type
_entity_poly.pdbx_seq_one_letter_code
_entity_poly.pdbx_strand_id
1 'polypeptide(L)'
;MIATRQFRMSERQRTRIGGADDPTTMDLQNIDAFAGKLNEAITLLKKETAAINEGDLNVVSENFDEKSGLLKWLELKRPLVEPFVKKDAARTRRLPELLDELRGAVTENTTLLSRMADAAGSVAREIEKATQRHSLDGLYGKSGQKVNDSATPKMTIDREF
;
A
#
# COMPACT_ATOMS: atom_id res chain seq x y z
N MET A 1 -26.69 35.25 -49.58
CA MET A 1 -26.49 35.47 -48.14
C MET A 1 -25.14 34.87 -47.76
N ILE A 2 -24.16 35.70 -47.44
CA ILE A 2 -22.77 35.27 -47.23
C ILE A 2 -22.55 35.12 -45.73
N ALA A 3 -22.20 33.92 -45.28
CA ALA A 3 -21.96 33.60 -43.88
C ALA A 3 -20.67 34.27 -43.39
N THR A 4 -20.81 35.25 -42.49
CA THR A 4 -19.70 35.96 -41.86
C THR A 4 -18.95 35.02 -40.92
N ARG A 5 -17.75 34.61 -41.35
CA ARG A 5 -16.81 33.79 -40.58
C ARG A 5 -16.31 34.61 -39.39
N GLN A 6 -16.97 34.49 -38.24
CA GLN A 6 -16.54 35.14 -36.99
C GLN A 6 -15.21 34.53 -36.54
N PHE A 7 -14.14 35.33 -36.68
CA PHE A 7 -12.80 35.01 -36.20
C PHE A 7 -12.80 34.90 -34.67
N ARG A 8 -12.30 33.77 -34.15
CA ARG A 8 -12.06 33.44 -32.73
C ARG A 8 -10.95 34.28 -32.08
N MET A 9 -10.88 35.58 -32.36
CA MET A 9 -9.87 36.48 -31.81
C MET A 9 -10.41 37.37 -30.68
N SER A 10 -11.73 37.53 -30.57
CA SER A 10 -12.39 38.43 -29.62
C SER A 10 -12.58 37.86 -28.21
N GLU A 11 -12.38 36.55 -27.99
CA GLU A 11 -12.45 35.95 -26.64
C GLU A 11 -11.14 36.05 -25.85
N ARG A 12 -9.99 36.28 -26.51
CA ARG A 12 -8.70 36.43 -25.80
C ARG A 12 -8.54 37.77 -25.09
N GLN A 13 -9.42 38.74 -25.35
CA GLN A 13 -9.26 40.10 -24.85
C GLN A 13 -10.04 40.38 -23.56
N ARG A 14 -10.97 39.50 -23.17
CA ARG A 14 -11.71 39.61 -21.89
C ARG A 14 -11.02 38.91 -20.71
N THR A 15 -10.03 38.06 -20.95
CA THR A 15 -9.31 37.32 -19.91
C THR A 15 -8.11 38.05 -19.30
N ARG A 16 -7.87 39.33 -19.67
CA ARG A 16 -6.77 40.13 -19.06
C ARG A 16 -7.18 40.88 -17.79
N ILE A 17 -8.40 40.70 -17.29
CA ILE A 17 -8.90 41.34 -16.05
C ILE A 17 -8.98 40.36 -14.86
N GLY A 18 -8.86 39.05 -15.09
CA GLY A 18 -8.63 38.06 -14.04
C GLY A 18 -7.17 37.64 -14.07
N GLY A 19 -6.42 37.90 -13.00
CA GLY A 19 -5.02 37.49 -12.90
C GLY A 19 -4.85 36.00 -13.19
N ALA A 20 -3.67 35.60 -13.64
CA ALA A 20 -3.28 34.22 -13.92
C ALA A 20 -3.30 33.27 -12.68
N ASP A 21 -4.00 33.66 -11.62
CA ASP A 21 -4.02 33.01 -10.32
C ASP A 21 -5.38 32.40 -9.93
N ASP A 22 -6.49 32.83 -10.54
CA ASP A 22 -7.80 32.25 -10.21
C ASP A 22 -8.10 31.02 -11.08
N PRO A 23 -8.52 29.89 -10.48
CA PRO A 23 -8.83 28.67 -11.22
C PRO A 23 -10.00 28.88 -12.17
N THR A 24 -9.88 28.34 -13.37
CA THR A 24 -10.97 28.31 -14.34
C THR A 24 -12.08 27.36 -13.88
N THR A 25 -13.26 27.43 -14.50
CA THR A 25 -14.34 26.47 -14.24
C THR A 25 -13.90 25.01 -14.44
N MET A 26 -13.01 24.76 -15.40
CA MET A 26 -12.48 23.41 -15.66
C MET A 26 -11.50 22.98 -14.56
N ASP A 27 -10.69 23.90 -14.01
CA ASP A 27 -9.81 23.61 -12.88
C ASP A 27 -10.61 23.29 -11.63
N LEU A 28 -11.68 24.06 -11.36
CA LEU A 28 -12.59 23.80 -10.24
C LEU A 28 -13.21 22.40 -10.34
N GLN A 29 -13.65 21.98 -11.53
CA GLN A 29 -14.16 20.63 -11.78
C GLN A 29 -13.10 19.54 -11.56
N ASN A 30 -11.86 19.78 -11.99
CA ASN A 30 -10.75 18.85 -11.75
C ASN A 30 -10.46 18.71 -10.25
N ILE A 31 -10.47 19.82 -9.52
CA ILE A 31 -10.27 19.84 -8.07
C ILE A 31 -11.41 19.09 -7.35
N ASP A 32 -12.66 19.31 -7.75
CA ASP A 32 -13.84 18.60 -7.22
C ASP A 32 -13.75 17.09 -7.47
N ALA A 33 -13.44 16.69 -8.71
CA ALA A 33 -13.27 15.28 -9.05
C ALA A 33 -12.13 14.63 -8.26
N PHE A 34 -11.03 15.36 -8.05
CA PHE A 34 -9.89 14.88 -7.29
C PHE A 34 -10.24 14.69 -5.81
N ALA A 35 -10.93 15.64 -5.20
CA ALA A 35 -11.43 15.52 -3.83
C ALA A 35 -12.41 14.33 -3.67
N GLY A 36 -13.27 14.09 -4.68
CA GLY A 36 -14.14 12.91 -4.71
C GLY A 36 -13.34 11.61 -4.68
N LYS A 37 -12.31 11.50 -5.53
CA LYS A 37 -11.46 10.31 -5.61
C LYS A 37 -10.59 10.08 -4.36
N LEU A 38 -10.17 11.16 -3.68
CA LEU A 38 -9.53 11.04 -2.37
C LEU A 38 -10.49 10.43 -1.33
N ASN A 39 -11.74 10.88 -1.28
CA ASN A 39 -12.74 10.32 -0.37
C ASN A 39 -13.04 8.84 -0.65
N GLU A 40 -13.13 8.46 -1.93
CA GLU A 40 -13.26 7.04 -2.32
C GLU A 40 -12.10 6.22 -1.78
N ALA A 41 -10.85 6.68 -1.98
CA ALA A 41 -9.66 5.99 -1.49
C ALA A 41 -9.62 5.89 0.05
N ILE A 42 -9.96 6.97 0.76
CA ILE A 42 -10.05 6.97 2.23
C ILE A 42 -11.08 5.96 2.72
N THR A 43 -12.27 5.95 2.10
CA THR A 43 -13.36 5.04 2.48
C THR A 43 -12.95 3.59 2.26
N LEU A 44 -12.32 3.30 1.12
CA LEU A 44 -11.83 1.96 0.80
C LEU A 44 -10.78 1.49 1.82
N LEU A 45 -9.80 2.33 2.16
CA LEU A 45 -8.78 1.99 3.15
C LEU A 45 -9.34 1.80 4.55
N LYS A 46 -10.31 2.63 4.98
CA LYS A 46 -10.97 2.47 6.27
C LYS A 46 -11.78 1.17 6.33
N LYS A 47 -12.48 0.82 5.25
CA LYS A 47 -13.21 -0.44 5.13
C LYS A 47 -12.25 -1.63 5.21
N GLU A 48 -11.12 -1.56 4.51
CA GLU A 48 -10.07 -2.57 4.58
C GLU A 48 -9.52 -2.72 6.01
N THR A 49 -9.15 -1.63 6.68
CA THR A 49 -8.68 -1.66 8.07
C THR A 49 -9.72 -2.27 9.01
N ALA A 50 -11.01 -1.95 8.85
CA ALA A 50 -12.08 -2.53 9.66
C ALA A 50 -12.19 -4.05 9.45
N ALA A 51 -12.18 -4.51 8.19
CA ALA A 51 -12.24 -5.94 7.85
C ALA A 51 -11.02 -6.71 8.39
N ILE A 52 -9.82 -6.14 8.29
CA ILE A 52 -8.60 -6.74 8.86
C ILE A 52 -8.73 -6.85 10.39
N ASN A 53 -9.26 -5.83 11.06
CA ASN A 53 -9.49 -5.87 12.51
C ASN A 53 -10.52 -6.94 12.92
N GLU A 54 -11.47 -7.28 12.03
CA GLU A 54 -12.42 -8.38 12.20
C GLU A 54 -11.83 -9.75 11.84
N GLY A 55 -10.58 -9.80 11.36
CA GLY A 55 -9.86 -11.02 11.00
C GLY A 55 -10.03 -11.45 9.54
N ASP A 56 -10.70 -10.66 8.71
CA ASP A 56 -10.79 -10.91 7.27
C ASP A 56 -9.59 -10.31 6.53
N LEU A 57 -8.69 -11.18 6.06
CA LEU A 57 -7.50 -10.78 5.31
C LEU A 57 -7.65 -10.91 3.80
N ASN A 58 -8.71 -11.56 3.33
CA ASN A 58 -8.95 -11.72 1.90
C ASN A 58 -9.25 -10.38 1.24
N VAL A 59 -9.88 -9.48 2.00
CA VAL A 59 -10.17 -8.08 1.63
C VAL A 59 -8.95 -7.34 1.07
N VAL A 60 -7.73 -7.67 1.53
CA VAL A 60 -6.49 -7.00 1.09
C VAL A 60 -6.21 -7.29 -0.37
N SER A 61 -6.38 -8.55 -0.77
CA SER A 61 -6.20 -9.01 -2.15
C SER A 61 -7.38 -8.59 -3.03
N GLU A 62 -8.60 -8.67 -2.52
CA GLU A 62 -9.81 -8.26 -3.25
C GLU A 62 -9.78 -6.76 -3.61
N ASN A 63 -9.33 -5.92 -2.69
CA ASN A 63 -9.26 -4.47 -2.90
C ASN A 63 -8.02 -4.03 -3.71
N PHE A 64 -7.12 -4.94 -4.09
CA PHE A 64 -5.86 -4.59 -4.74
C PHE A 64 -6.06 -3.85 -6.07
N ASP A 65 -6.93 -4.37 -6.94
CA ASP A 65 -7.19 -3.79 -8.26
C ASP A 65 -7.86 -2.41 -8.13
N GLU A 66 -8.79 -2.26 -7.19
CA GLU A 66 -9.46 -1.00 -6.92
C GLU A 66 -8.49 0.07 -6.40
N LYS A 67 -7.64 -0.28 -5.42
CA LYS A 67 -6.57 0.60 -4.91
C LYS A 67 -5.60 1.01 -6.02
N SER A 68 -5.19 0.08 -6.85
CA SER A 68 -4.29 0.33 -7.98
C SER A 68 -4.93 1.27 -9.01
N GLY A 69 -6.22 1.08 -9.30
CA GLY A 69 -6.98 1.95 -10.19
C GLY A 69 -7.12 3.37 -9.67
N LEU A 70 -7.45 3.52 -8.38
CA LEU A 70 -7.56 4.81 -7.71
C LEU A 70 -6.21 5.54 -7.69
N LEU A 71 -5.12 4.85 -7.34
CA LEU A 71 -3.78 5.42 -7.33
C LEU A 71 -3.40 5.94 -8.73
N LYS A 72 -3.57 5.11 -9.76
CA LYS A 72 -3.25 5.50 -11.14
C LYS A 72 -4.06 6.72 -11.59
N TRP A 73 -5.33 6.79 -11.23
CA TRP A 73 -6.17 7.94 -11.55
C TRP A 73 -5.70 9.21 -10.83
N LEU A 74 -5.38 9.11 -9.53
CA LEU A 74 -4.89 10.23 -8.72
C LEU A 74 -3.55 10.75 -9.25
N GLU A 75 -2.62 9.86 -9.61
CA GLU A 75 -1.33 10.24 -10.20
C GLU A 75 -1.51 10.98 -11.53
N LEU A 76 -2.40 10.51 -12.39
CA LEU A 76 -2.68 11.16 -13.68
C LEU A 76 -3.25 12.56 -13.51
N LYS A 77 -4.09 12.77 -12.49
CA LYS A 77 -4.78 14.05 -12.25
C LYS A 77 -4.02 15.00 -11.35
N ARG A 78 -2.99 14.52 -10.63
CA ARG A 78 -2.15 15.35 -9.73
C ARG A 78 -1.64 16.62 -10.39
N PRO A 79 -1.04 16.61 -11.61
CA PRO A 79 -0.48 17.84 -12.20
C PRO A 79 -1.51 18.94 -12.47
N LEU A 80 -2.79 18.57 -12.63
CA LEU A 80 -3.88 19.52 -12.88
C LEU A 80 -4.35 20.23 -11.60
N VAL A 81 -4.14 19.59 -10.44
CA VAL A 81 -4.64 20.06 -9.14
C VAL A 81 -3.53 20.68 -8.31
N GLU A 82 -2.29 20.18 -8.44
CA GLU A 82 -1.10 20.60 -7.71
C GLU A 82 -0.88 22.13 -7.67
N PRO A 83 -1.05 22.89 -8.77
CA PRO A 83 -0.92 24.35 -8.76
C PRO A 83 -1.92 25.06 -7.83
N PHE A 84 -3.04 24.41 -7.53
CA PHE A 84 -4.16 24.99 -6.79
C PHE A 84 -4.23 24.51 -5.33
N VAL A 85 -3.46 23.50 -4.93
CA VAL A 85 -3.53 22.86 -3.59
C VAL A 85 -3.39 23.86 -2.44
N LYS A 86 -2.58 24.90 -2.61
CA LYS A 86 -2.36 25.94 -1.58
C LYS A 86 -3.33 27.13 -1.67
N LYS A 87 -4.14 27.20 -2.73
CA LYS A 87 -5.08 28.29 -2.99
C LYS A 87 -6.41 28.04 -2.29
N ASP A 88 -7.18 29.11 -2.10
CA ASP A 88 -8.46 29.04 -1.40
C ASP A 88 -9.47 28.13 -2.11
N ALA A 89 -9.41 28.01 -3.44
CA ALA A 89 -10.26 27.09 -4.20
C ALA A 89 -10.13 25.63 -3.77
N ALA A 90 -8.92 25.18 -3.37
CA ALA A 90 -8.67 23.84 -2.86
C ALA A 90 -9.04 23.71 -1.37
N ARG A 91 -8.85 24.77 -0.57
CA ARG A 91 -9.25 24.81 0.84
C ARG A 91 -10.75 24.71 1.02
N THR A 92 -11.53 25.44 0.23
CA THR A 92 -13.01 25.36 0.25
C THR A 92 -13.51 23.94 -0.06
N ARG A 93 -12.73 23.16 -0.83
CA ARG A 93 -13.01 21.75 -1.18
C ARG A 93 -12.34 20.74 -0.25
N ARG A 94 -11.72 21.22 0.82
CA ARG A 94 -11.06 20.42 1.86
C ARG A 94 -9.93 19.51 1.36
N LEU A 95 -9.25 19.87 0.26
CA LEU A 95 -8.17 19.03 -0.26
C LEU A 95 -7.03 18.80 0.75
N PRO A 96 -6.53 19.83 1.47
CA PRO A 96 -5.47 19.62 2.46
C PRO A 96 -5.87 18.61 3.54
N GLU A 97 -7.10 18.69 4.02
CA GLU A 97 -7.66 17.81 5.04
C GLU A 97 -7.82 16.39 4.51
N LEU A 98 -8.32 16.22 3.27
CA LEU A 98 -8.45 14.91 2.63
C LEU A 98 -7.10 14.25 2.38
N LEU A 99 -6.07 15.03 2.01
CA LEU A 99 -4.72 14.51 1.83
C LEU A 99 -4.11 14.06 3.16
N ASP A 100 -4.36 14.79 4.24
CA ASP A 100 -3.93 14.40 5.59
C ASP A 100 -4.66 13.13 6.06
N GLU A 101 -5.97 13.07 5.86
CA GLU A 101 -6.79 11.92 6.21
C GLU A 101 -6.39 10.67 5.42
N LEU A 102 -6.12 10.80 4.11
CA LEU A 102 -5.60 9.72 3.29
C LEU A 102 -4.25 9.23 3.79
N ARG A 103 -3.33 10.15 4.14
CA ARG A 103 -2.04 9.79 4.73
C ARG A 103 -2.22 9.02 6.04
N GLY A 104 -3.14 9.46 6.89
CA GLY A 104 -3.50 8.76 8.14
C GLY A 104 -3.97 7.33 7.87
N ALA A 105 -4.94 7.17 6.98
CA ALA A 105 -5.51 5.87 6.61
C ALA A 105 -4.45 4.91 6.03
N VAL A 106 -3.58 5.40 5.13
CA VAL A 106 -2.48 4.60 4.58
C VAL A 106 -1.48 4.18 5.66
N THR A 107 -1.12 5.09 6.56
CA THR A 107 -0.15 4.82 7.63
C THR A 107 -0.69 3.76 8.60
N GLU A 108 -1.95 3.89 9.00
CA GLU A 108 -2.64 2.93 9.86
C GLU A 108 -2.67 1.54 9.21
N ASN A 109 -3.13 1.48 7.95
CA ASN A 109 -3.24 0.22 7.20
C ASN A 109 -1.86 -0.46 7.03
N THR A 110 -0.83 0.30 6.67
CA THR A 110 0.55 -0.20 6.56
C THR A 110 1.08 -0.74 7.89
N THR A 111 0.82 -0.02 8.98
CA THR A 111 1.26 -0.42 10.33
C THR A 111 0.58 -1.73 10.75
N LEU A 112 -0.72 -1.87 10.47
CA LEU A 112 -1.48 -3.07 10.76
C LEU A 112 -0.92 -4.27 10.00
N LEU A 113 -0.77 -4.15 8.67
CA LEU A 113 -0.21 -5.21 7.83
C LEU A 113 1.22 -5.60 8.24
N SER A 114 2.06 -4.63 8.60
CA SER A 114 3.43 -4.90 9.09
C SER A 114 3.41 -5.74 10.38
N ARG A 115 2.60 -5.35 11.37
CA ARG A 115 2.49 -6.09 12.64
C ARG A 115 1.98 -7.52 12.43
N MET A 116 1.07 -7.68 11.48
CA MET A 116 0.56 -9.00 11.10
C MET A 116 1.61 -9.87 10.44
N ALA A 117 2.42 -9.30 9.53
CA ALA A 117 3.53 -10.01 8.91
C ALA A 117 4.56 -10.47 9.97
N ASP A 118 4.87 -9.62 10.95
CA ASP A 118 5.77 -9.96 12.06
C ASP A 118 5.22 -11.09 12.94
N ALA A 119 3.92 -11.04 13.26
CA ALA A 119 3.25 -12.07 14.05
C ALA A 119 3.23 -13.41 13.31
N ALA A 120 2.84 -13.41 12.03
CA ALA A 120 2.83 -14.61 11.18
C ALA A 120 4.23 -15.22 11.04
N GLY A 121 5.26 -14.38 10.84
CA GLY A 121 6.65 -14.82 10.79
C GLY A 121 7.13 -15.46 12.10
N SER A 122 6.71 -14.92 13.24
CA SER A 122 7.03 -15.49 14.55
C SER A 122 6.39 -16.87 14.76
N VAL A 123 5.12 -17.03 14.35
CA VAL A 123 4.42 -18.32 14.37
C VAL A 123 5.11 -19.34 13.47
N ALA A 124 5.46 -18.95 12.23
CA ALA A 124 6.14 -19.84 11.29
C ALA A 124 7.47 -20.36 11.84
N ARG A 125 8.28 -19.50 12.48
CA ARG A 125 9.55 -19.89 13.11
C ARG A 125 9.36 -20.86 14.27
N GLU A 126 8.34 -20.66 15.09
CA GLU A 126 8.09 -21.58 16.22
C GLU A 126 7.57 -22.94 15.73
N ILE A 127 6.75 -22.96 14.66
CA ILE A 127 6.34 -24.21 13.99
C ILE A 127 7.55 -24.94 13.41
N GLU A 128 8.46 -24.22 12.75
CA GLU A 128 9.69 -24.79 12.19
C GLU A 128 10.56 -25.41 13.30
N LYS A 129 10.76 -24.69 14.41
CA LYS A 129 11.52 -25.16 15.57
C LYS A 129 10.87 -26.37 16.25
N ALA A 130 9.55 -26.39 16.39
CA ALA A 130 8.82 -27.54 16.91
C ALA A 130 9.00 -28.74 15.97
N THR A 131 8.87 -28.53 14.66
CA THR A 131 9.06 -29.56 13.65
C THR A 131 10.49 -30.11 13.68
N GLN A 132 11.52 -29.26 13.79
CA GLN A 132 12.92 -29.67 13.92
C GLN A 132 13.22 -30.43 15.22
N ARG A 133 12.53 -30.10 16.33
CA ARG A 133 12.66 -30.82 17.61
C ARG A 133 11.98 -32.19 17.59
N HIS A 134 10.86 -32.31 16.89
CA HIS A 134 10.10 -33.55 16.75
C HIS A 134 10.61 -34.43 15.59
N SER A 135 11.31 -33.82 14.64
CA SER A 135 12.12 -34.50 13.64
C SER A 135 13.29 -35.19 14.36
N LEU A 136 13.18 -36.51 14.53
CA LEU A 136 14.24 -37.38 15.06
C LEU A 136 15.53 -37.38 14.22
N ASP A 137 15.55 -36.63 13.12
CA ASP A 137 16.52 -36.66 12.01
C ASP A 137 17.94 -36.18 12.40
N GLY A 138 18.12 -35.60 13.59
CA GLY A 138 19.43 -35.18 14.10
C GLY A 138 20.08 -36.10 15.14
N LEU A 139 19.32 -37.00 15.78
CA LEU A 139 19.83 -37.80 16.90
C LEU A 139 19.60 -39.30 16.74
N TYR A 140 18.61 -39.71 15.95
CA TYR A 140 18.26 -41.10 15.75
C TYR A 140 18.02 -41.39 14.27
N GLY A 141 18.68 -42.41 13.71
CA GLY A 141 18.37 -42.86 12.35
C GLY A 141 16.95 -43.43 12.25
N LYS A 142 16.46 -43.69 11.03
CA LYS A 142 15.16 -44.34 10.75
C LYS A 142 14.87 -45.62 11.56
N SER A 143 15.90 -46.26 12.13
CA SER A 143 15.83 -47.44 12.99
C SER A 143 15.71 -47.14 14.49
N GLY A 144 15.69 -45.88 14.92
CA GLY A 144 15.68 -45.52 16.34
C GLY A 144 17.03 -45.73 17.03
N GLN A 145 18.14 -45.83 16.29
CA GLN A 145 19.51 -45.88 16.84
C GLN A 145 20.20 -44.52 16.80
N LYS A 146 20.94 -44.18 17.88
CA LYS A 146 21.72 -42.94 17.97
C LYS A 146 22.83 -42.93 16.91
N VAL A 147 22.91 -41.87 16.11
CA VAL A 147 23.87 -41.76 14.99
C VAL A 147 25.33 -41.60 15.47
N ASN A 148 25.56 -41.27 16.74
CA ASN A 148 26.91 -41.00 17.30
C ASN A 148 27.57 -42.17 18.04
N ASP A 149 27.04 -43.40 17.96
CA ASP A 149 27.66 -44.58 18.60
C ASP A 149 28.34 -45.52 17.60
N SER A 150 28.88 -44.96 16.50
CA SER A 150 29.86 -45.68 15.70
C SER A 150 31.16 -45.77 16.50
N ALA A 151 31.22 -46.83 17.30
CA ALA A 151 32.37 -47.35 18.00
C ALA A 151 33.67 -47.10 17.22
N THR A 152 34.48 -46.14 17.68
CA THR A 152 35.91 -46.18 17.42
C THR A 152 36.45 -47.41 18.15
N PRO A 153 36.95 -48.45 17.46
CA PRO A 153 37.56 -49.56 18.14
C PRO A 153 38.83 -49.03 18.80
N LYS A 154 38.88 -49.08 20.14
CA LYS A 154 40.08 -48.83 20.93
C LYS A 154 41.13 -49.85 20.46
N MET A 155 42.06 -49.38 19.64
CA MET A 155 43.16 -50.20 19.13
C MET A 155 44.17 -50.38 20.29
N THR A 156 43.96 -51.42 21.10
CA THR A 156 44.93 -51.86 22.10
C THR A 156 46.05 -52.57 21.34
N ILE A 157 47.22 -51.94 21.26
CA ILE A 157 48.43 -52.60 20.79
C ILE A 157 49.01 -53.34 21.99
N ASP A 158 48.82 -54.65 22.04
CA ASP A 158 49.61 -55.52 22.91
C ASP A 158 51.05 -55.56 22.38
N ARG A 159 52.00 -55.10 23.20
CA ARG A 159 53.42 -55.38 23.03
C ARG A 159 53.76 -56.57 23.91
N GLU A 160 53.95 -57.73 23.29
CA GLU A 160 54.70 -58.83 23.89
C GLU A 160 56.16 -58.80 23.40
N PHE A 161 57.08 -58.85 24.39
CA PHE A 161 58.52 -59.16 24.42
C PHE A 161 59.48 -58.50 23.40
#